data_AF-G1RTE3-F1
#
_entry.id   AF-G1RTE3-F1
#
_cell.length_a   1.000
_cell.length_b   1.000
_cell.length_c   1.000
_cell.angle_alpha   90.00
_cell.angle_beta   90.00
_cell.angle_gamma   90.00
#
_symmetry.space_group_name_H-M   'P 1'
#
loop_
_entity.id
_entity.type
_entity.pdbx_description
1 polymer ?
#
loop_
_entity_poly.entity_id
_entity_poly.type
_entity_poly.pdbx_seq_one_letter_code
_entity_poly.pdbx_strand_id
1 'polypeptide(L)'
;MEPGPTASQRRCSLPPWLPLGLLLWSGLALGALPFGSSPHRVFHDLLSEQQLLEVEDLSLSLLRVGVWGLSGNPRPDHASFANSSAELTGCLVRSARPVRVCQTCYPLFQQVVSKMDNISRAAGNTSESQSCARSLLMADRMQIVVILSEFFNTTWQEANCANCLTNNSEELSNSTVYFLNLFNHTLTCFEHNLQGNAHSLLQTKNYSEVCKNCREAYKTLSSLYSEMQKMNELENKAEPGTHLCIDVEDAMNITRKLWSRTFNCSVPCSDTVPVIAVSVFILFLPVVFYLSSFLHSEQKKRKLILPKRLKSSTSFANIQENSN
;
A
#
# COMPACT_ATOMS: atom_id res chain seq x y z
N MET A 1 12.61 51.58 9.34
CA MET A 1 12.37 50.15 9.56
C MET A 1 11.35 49.69 8.53
N GLU A 2 11.83 49.27 7.36
CA GLU A 2 11.99 47.85 6.99
C GLU A 2 10.68 47.06 6.90
N PRO A 3 10.35 46.58 5.69
CA PRO A 3 9.78 45.26 5.51
C PRO A 3 10.82 44.34 4.88
N GLY A 4 11.25 43.33 5.65
CA GLY A 4 11.99 42.15 5.18
C GLY A 4 11.08 41.13 4.46
N PRO A 5 11.65 40.04 3.91
CA PRO A 5 11.58 39.82 2.47
C PRO A 5 10.52 38.82 2.02
N THR A 6 10.02 39.06 0.82
CA THR A 6 9.23 38.16 -0.01
C THR A 6 10.06 36.95 -0.46
N ALA A 7 9.54 35.76 -0.20
CA ALA A 7 10.11 34.50 -0.69
C ALA A 7 10.06 34.47 -2.22
N SER A 8 11.24 34.33 -2.82
CA SER A 8 11.47 34.45 -4.25
C SER A 8 10.95 33.24 -5.02
N GLN A 9 10.06 33.53 -5.96
CA GLN A 9 9.59 32.63 -7.01
C GLN A 9 10.76 32.31 -7.96
N ARG A 10 11.37 31.12 -7.84
CA ARG A 10 12.41 30.65 -8.77
C ARG A 10 11.80 30.38 -10.14
N ARG A 11 11.89 31.38 -11.03
CA ARG A 11 11.80 31.17 -12.49
C ARG A 11 13.01 30.37 -12.94
N CYS A 12 12.78 29.21 -13.54
CA CYS A 12 13.82 28.46 -14.24
C CYS A 12 14.05 29.11 -15.61
N SER A 13 15.12 29.90 -15.73
CA SER A 13 15.63 30.41 -17.00
C SER A 13 16.74 29.48 -17.52
N LEU A 14 16.56 28.96 -18.74
CA LEU A 14 17.56 28.23 -19.51
C LEU A 14 18.72 29.14 -19.92
N PRO A 15 19.99 28.73 -19.79
CA PRO A 15 21.06 29.20 -20.66
C PRO A 15 21.17 28.27 -21.88
N PRO A 16 21.45 28.78 -23.08
CA PRO A 16 21.64 27.96 -24.26
C PRO A 16 23.15 27.65 -24.46
N TRP A 17 23.43 26.56 -25.18
CA TRP A 17 24.73 26.12 -25.75
C TRP A 17 25.60 25.18 -24.90
N LEU A 18 25.62 23.89 -25.28
CA LEU A 18 26.82 23.07 -25.63
C LEU A 18 26.37 21.68 -26.13
N PRO A 19 27.20 20.98 -26.94
CA PRO A 19 26.73 20.15 -28.04
C PRO A 19 26.57 18.66 -27.69
N LEU A 20 25.73 17.99 -28.50
CA LEU A 20 25.57 16.54 -28.56
C LEU A 20 26.92 15.84 -28.81
N GLY A 21 27.22 14.87 -27.97
CA GLY A 21 28.26 13.88 -28.24
C GLY A 21 28.20 12.75 -27.22
N LEU A 22 28.02 11.52 -27.73
CA LEU A 22 28.11 10.22 -27.06
C LEU A 22 26.80 9.63 -26.52
N LEU A 23 25.95 9.15 -27.44
CA LEU A 23 25.07 8.00 -27.22
C LEU A 23 25.28 6.99 -28.33
N LEU A 24 26.25 6.11 -28.12
CA LEU A 24 26.36 4.83 -28.80
C LEU A 24 27.14 3.94 -27.84
N TRP A 25 26.49 2.92 -27.30
CA TRP A 25 27.00 1.55 -27.03
C TRP A 25 26.07 0.86 -26.02
N SER A 26 25.17 0.04 -26.54
CA SER A 26 24.82 -1.32 -26.05
C SER A 26 23.48 -1.75 -26.65
N GLY A 27 23.57 -2.40 -27.82
CA GLY A 27 22.54 -3.31 -28.32
C GLY A 27 22.98 -4.75 -28.10
N LEU A 28 22.00 -5.66 -28.16
CA LEU A 28 22.01 -7.12 -27.89
C LEU A 28 21.62 -7.48 -26.43
N ALA A 29 20.64 -8.33 -26.14
CA ALA A 29 20.09 -9.43 -26.93
C ALA A 29 18.61 -9.75 -26.63
N LEU A 30 17.97 -10.38 -27.62
CA LEU A 30 16.66 -11.02 -27.64
C LEU A 30 16.45 -12.05 -26.51
N GLY A 31 15.19 -12.24 -26.12
CA GLY A 31 14.76 -13.42 -25.37
C GLY A 31 13.26 -13.44 -25.08
N ALA A 32 12.42 -13.51 -26.13
CA ALA A 32 11.01 -13.84 -25.99
C ALA A 32 10.86 -15.35 -25.76
N LEU A 33 10.22 -15.74 -24.66
CA LEU A 33 9.79 -17.11 -24.39
C LEU A 33 8.26 -17.17 -24.43
N PRO A 34 7.65 -18.01 -25.29
CA PRO A 34 6.24 -18.33 -25.25
C PRO A 34 6.04 -19.70 -24.57
N PHE A 35 5.28 -19.73 -23.49
CA PHE A 35 4.71 -20.95 -22.89
C PHE A 35 3.49 -20.47 -22.11
N GLY A 36 2.28 -20.98 -22.25
CA GLY A 36 1.76 -22.16 -22.90
C GLY A 36 0.42 -22.37 -22.21
N SER A 37 -0.67 -21.99 -22.87
CA SER A 37 -2.04 -22.24 -22.41
C SER A 37 -2.35 -23.72 -22.58
N SER A 38 -2.75 -24.39 -21.51
CA SER A 38 -3.45 -25.67 -21.62
C SER A 38 -4.76 -25.61 -20.82
N PRO A 39 -5.91 -25.93 -21.44
CA PRO A 39 -7.20 -25.95 -20.79
C PRO A 39 -7.46 -27.32 -20.17
N HIS A 40 -7.85 -27.39 -18.91
CA HIS A 40 -8.40 -28.61 -18.34
C HIS A 40 -9.77 -28.38 -17.72
N ARG A 41 -10.76 -28.76 -18.54
CA ARG A 41 -11.94 -29.56 -18.22
C ARG A 41 -12.72 -29.17 -16.97
N VAL A 42 -13.79 -28.42 -17.22
CA VAL A 42 -15.06 -28.50 -16.51
C VAL A 42 -15.54 -29.95 -16.56
N PHE A 43 -15.61 -30.60 -15.40
CA PHE A 43 -16.33 -31.86 -15.22
C PHE A 43 -17.78 -31.50 -14.91
N HIS A 44 -18.65 -31.59 -15.93
CA HIS A 44 -20.09 -31.70 -15.73
C HIS A 44 -20.38 -33.18 -15.47
N ASP A 45 -20.44 -33.57 -14.21
CA ASP A 45 -21.11 -34.82 -13.85
C ASP A 45 -22.59 -34.53 -13.63
N LEU A 46 -23.37 -34.87 -14.65
CA LEU A 46 -24.80 -35.10 -14.61
C LEU A 46 -25.08 -36.29 -13.68
N LEU A 47 -25.20 -36.01 -12.39
CA LEU A 47 -25.70 -36.97 -11.41
C LEU A 47 -27.19 -36.73 -11.20
N SER A 48 -27.97 -37.40 -12.06
CA SER A 48 -29.34 -37.91 -11.84
C SER A 48 -30.20 -37.16 -10.79
N GLU A 49 -31.02 -36.23 -11.26
CA GLU A 49 -32.08 -35.51 -10.51
C GLU A 49 -33.21 -36.42 -9.95
N GLN A 50 -33.10 -37.74 -10.03
CA GLN A 50 -34.15 -38.67 -9.59
C GLN A 50 -33.87 -39.35 -8.24
N GLN A 51 -32.71 -39.12 -7.60
CA GLN A 51 -32.32 -39.79 -6.35
C GLN A 51 -32.14 -38.84 -5.15
N LEU A 52 -32.26 -37.52 -5.34
CA LEU A 52 -32.10 -36.54 -4.25
C LEU A 52 -33.43 -36.19 -3.55
N LEU A 53 -34.58 -36.41 -4.21
CA LEU A 53 -35.90 -36.04 -3.69
C LEU A 53 -36.47 -37.01 -2.64
N GLU A 54 -35.98 -38.27 -2.56
CA GLU A 54 -36.44 -39.22 -1.53
C GLU A 54 -35.65 -39.13 -0.21
N VAL A 55 -34.45 -38.54 -0.23
CA VAL A 55 -33.62 -38.39 0.99
C VAL A 55 -34.03 -37.15 1.79
N GLU A 56 -34.56 -36.12 1.13
CA GLU A 56 -35.01 -34.89 1.79
C GLU A 56 -36.27 -35.13 2.64
N ASP A 57 -37.23 -35.93 2.16
CA ASP A 57 -38.48 -36.23 2.87
C ASP A 57 -38.27 -37.13 4.11
N LEU A 58 -37.32 -38.06 4.08
CA LEU A 58 -37.02 -38.91 5.23
C LEU A 58 -36.33 -38.13 6.37
N SER A 59 -35.49 -37.15 6.01
CA SER A 59 -34.81 -36.27 6.97
C SER A 59 -35.79 -35.32 7.68
N LEU A 60 -36.76 -34.79 6.94
CA LEU A 60 -37.82 -33.90 7.45
C LEU A 60 -38.83 -34.63 8.34
N SER A 61 -39.06 -35.92 8.05
CA SER A 61 -39.96 -36.78 8.81
C SER A 61 -39.35 -37.23 10.14
N LEU A 62 -38.04 -37.51 10.18
CA LEU A 62 -37.32 -37.86 11.41
C LEU A 62 -37.13 -36.66 12.35
N LEU A 63 -37.07 -35.43 11.83
CA LEU A 63 -37.07 -34.21 12.65
C LEU A 63 -38.42 -33.94 13.35
N ARG A 64 -39.53 -34.54 12.88
CA ARG A 64 -40.86 -34.33 13.47
C ARG A 64 -41.23 -35.31 14.58
N VAL A 65 -40.57 -36.47 14.68
CA VAL A 65 -40.98 -37.55 15.58
C VAL A 65 -39.77 -38.15 16.28
N GLY A 66 -39.23 -37.45 17.29
CA GLY A 66 -38.16 -38.02 18.12
C GLY A 66 -37.29 -36.99 18.82
N VAL A 67 -37.82 -36.43 19.90
CA VAL A 67 -37.15 -36.31 21.22
C VAL A 67 -35.62 -36.27 21.12
N TRP A 68 -35.07 -35.04 21.19
CA TRP A 68 -33.66 -34.56 21.34
C TRP A 68 -33.38 -33.32 20.46
N GLY A 69 -34.39 -32.82 19.74
CA GLY A 69 -34.41 -31.41 19.34
C GLY A 69 -34.33 -30.54 20.58
N LEU A 70 -33.35 -29.63 20.59
CA LEU A 70 -33.12 -28.56 21.58
C LEU A 70 -34.30 -28.40 22.55
N SER A 71 -34.15 -28.94 23.76
CA SER A 71 -35.12 -28.73 24.83
C SER A 71 -35.28 -27.23 25.06
N GLY A 72 -36.44 -26.70 24.69
CA GLY A 72 -36.83 -25.31 24.84
C GLY A 72 -36.86 -24.59 23.49
N ASN A 73 -37.95 -23.85 23.25
CA ASN A 73 -38.13 -22.89 22.15
C ASN A 73 -36.80 -22.34 21.61
N PRO A 74 -36.62 -22.15 20.28
CA PRO A 74 -35.49 -21.38 19.77
C PRO A 74 -35.50 -20.03 20.50
N ARG A 75 -34.57 -19.86 21.46
CA ARG A 75 -34.56 -18.69 22.31
C ARG A 75 -34.29 -17.47 21.42
N PRO A 76 -34.92 -16.32 21.71
CA PRO A 76 -34.79 -15.10 20.91
C PRO A 76 -33.33 -14.69 20.68
N ASP A 77 -32.41 -15.08 21.57
CA ASP A 77 -30.99 -14.70 21.51
C ASP A 77 -30.24 -15.25 20.29
N HIS A 78 -30.46 -16.52 19.89
CA HIS A 78 -29.79 -17.11 18.72
C HIS A 78 -30.28 -16.48 17.42
N ALA A 79 -31.61 -16.34 17.28
CA ALA A 79 -32.22 -15.67 16.14
C ALA A 79 -31.76 -14.22 16.04
N SER A 80 -31.58 -13.55 17.18
CA SER A 80 -31.10 -12.17 17.23
C SER A 80 -29.63 -12.03 16.78
N PHE A 81 -28.74 -12.97 17.16
CA PHE A 81 -27.35 -12.97 16.73
C PHE A 81 -27.24 -13.31 15.23
N ALA A 82 -28.02 -14.30 14.77
CA ALA A 82 -28.08 -14.68 13.37
C ALA A 82 -28.55 -13.51 12.48
N ASN A 83 -29.60 -12.79 12.88
CA ASN A 83 -30.10 -11.64 12.12
C ASN A 83 -29.06 -10.51 12.03
N SER A 84 -28.45 -10.11 13.15
CA SER A 84 -27.41 -9.07 13.13
C SER A 84 -26.15 -9.49 12.36
N SER A 85 -25.78 -10.77 12.42
CA SER A 85 -24.64 -11.30 11.65
C SER A 85 -24.93 -11.28 10.14
N ALA A 86 -26.15 -11.61 9.72
CA ALA A 86 -26.56 -11.55 8.33
C ALA A 86 -26.60 -10.10 7.81
N GLU A 87 -27.14 -9.17 8.61
CA GLU A 87 -27.15 -7.74 8.29
C GLU A 87 -25.73 -7.17 8.17
N LEU A 88 -24.84 -7.49 9.12
CA LEU A 88 -23.44 -7.08 9.09
C LEU A 88 -22.72 -7.62 7.86
N THR A 89 -22.86 -8.91 7.58
CA THR A 89 -22.27 -9.54 6.38
C THR A 89 -22.77 -8.87 5.10
N GLY A 90 -24.09 -8.60 5.02
CA GLY A 90 -24.68 -7.87 3.91
C GLY A 90 -24.16 -6.43 3.79
N CYS A 91 -23.88 -5.76 4.90
CA CYS A 91 -23.26 -4.43 4.90
C CYS A 91 -21.82 -4.48 4.37
N LEU A 92 -21.00 -5.40 4.88
CA LEU A 92 -19.60 -5.57 4.47
C LEU A 92 -19.46 -5.78 2.97
N VAL A 93 -20.28 -6.67 2.39
CA VAL A 93 -20.23 -6.99 0.96
C VAL A 93 -20.68 -5.80 0.10
N ARG A 94 -21.76 -5.09 0.48
CA ARG A 94 -22.24 -3.92 -0.27
C ARG A 94 -21.27 -2.74 -0.21
N SER A 95 -20.60 -2.57 0.93
CA SER A 95 -19.65 -1.49 1.18
C SER A 95 -18.21 -1.85 0.84
N ALA A 96 -17.97 -2.94 0.10
CA ALA A 96 -16.63 -3.37 -0.29
C ALA A 96 -16.09 -2.59 -1.51
N ARG A 97 -16.94 -2.00 -2.35
CA ARG A 97 -16.54 -1.28 -3.58
C ARG A 97 -17.51 -0.12 -3.91
N PRO A 98 -17.10 1.16 -3.77
CA PRO A 98 -15.88 1.64 -3.10
C PRO A 98 -15.87 1.28 -1.61
N VAL A 99 -14.69 1.21 -0.99
CA VAL A 99 -14.60 0.75 0.40
C VAL A 99 -15.18 1.82 1.35
N ARG A 100 -16.23 1.44 2.07
CA ARG A 100 -16.94 2.28 3.06
C ARG A 100 -17.36 1.47 4.28
N VAL A 101 -16.55 0.49 4.64
CA VAL A 101 -16.88 -0.50 5.67
C VAL A 101 -16.96 0.15 7.04
N CYS A 102 -15.96 0.95 7.42
CA CYS A 102 -15.89 1.51 8.76
C CYS A 102 -17.00 2.53 9.00
N GLN A 103 -17.25 3.44 8.05
CA GLN A 103 -18.27 4.48 8.20
C GLN A 103 -19.71 3.97 8.11
N THR A 104 -19.94 2.85 7.40
CA THR A 104 -21.29 2.35 7.14
C THR A 104 -21.69 1.23 8.09
N CYS A 105 -20.75 0.32 8.42
CA CYS A 105 -21.06 -0.93 9.11
C CYS A 105 -20.73 -0.90 10.61
N TYR A 106 -20.17 0.19 11.14
CA TYR A 106 -19.86 0.29 12.58
C TYR A 106 -21.05 0.01 13.52
N PRO A 107 -22.29 0.50 13.28
CA PRO A 107 -23.37 0.26 14.24
C PRO A 107 -23.79 -1.22 14.25
N LEU A 108 -23.75 -1.88 13.09
CA LEU A 108 -24.04 -3.31 12.98
C LEU A 108 -22.96 -4.16 13.64
N PHE A 109 -21.69 -3.76 13.50
CA PHE A 109 -20.58 -4.40 14.18
C PHE A 109 -20.74 -4.33 15.70
N GLN A 110 -21.04 -3.14 16.24
CA GLN A 110 -21.29 -2.97 17.68
C GLN A 110 -22.46 -3.82 18.18
N GLN A 111 -23.55 -3.94 17.41
CA GLN A 111 -24.68 -4.80 17.77
C GLN A 111 -24.28 -6.28 17.86
N VAL A 112 -23.49 -6.78 16.90
CA VAL A 112 -23.01 -8.16 16.89
C VAL A 112 -22.09 -8.41 18.09
N VAL A 113 -21.16 -7.50 18.38
CA VAL A 113 -20.27 -7.59 19.53
C VAL A 113 -21.05 -7.57 20.85
N SER A 114 -22.01 -6.66 21.00
CA SER A 114 -22.86 -6.56 22.19
C SER A 114 -23.69 -7.82 22.41
N LYS A 115 -24.29 -8.39 21.35
CA LYS A 115 -25.05 -9.64 21.44
C LYS A 115 -24.16 -10.81 21.83
N MET A 116 -22.96 -10.89 21.27
CA MET A 116 -21.99 -11.94 21.63
C MET A 116 -21.54 -11.84 23.09
N ASP A 117 -21.28 -10.63 23.58
CA ASP A 117 -20.89 -10.37 24.97
C ASP A 117 -22.03 -10.69 25.96
N ASN A 118 -23.28 -10.41 25.59
CA ASN A 118 -24.43 -10.83 26.40
C ASN A 118 -24.53 -12.37 26.49
N ILE A 119 -24.30 -13.08 25.37
CA ILE A 119 -24.29 -14.55 25.33
C ILE A 119 -23.13 -15.11 26.17
N SER A 120 -21.94 -14.53 26.06
CA SER A 120 -20.76 -14.99 26.81
C SER A 120 -20.89 -14.75 28.32
N ARG A 121 -21.42 -13.59 28.74
CA ARG A 121 -21.70 -13.29 30.15
C ARG A 121 -22.77 -14.20 30.75
N ALA A 122 -23.78 -14.56 29.98
CA ALA A 122 -24.76 -15.56 30.39
C ALA A 122 -24.13 -16.94 30.64
N ALA A 123 -22.95 -17.23 30.08
CA ALA A 123 -22.19 -18.46 30.36
C ALA A 123 -21.42 -18.42 31.70
N GLY A 124 -21.11 -17.23 32.21
CA GLY A 124 -20.29 -17.05 33.42
C GLY A 124 -21.05 -17.08 34.76
N ASN A 125 -22.36 -16.81 34.76
CA ASN A 125 -23.16 -16.63 35.98
C ASN A 125 -23.98 -17.88 36.37
N THR A 126 -23.90 -18.29 37.65
CA THR A 126 -24.33 -19.60 38.21
C THR A 126 -25.83 -19.86 38.38
N SER A 127 -26.69 -19.52 37.42
CA SER A 127 -28.13 -19.88 37.43
C SER A 127 -28.53 -20.64 36.16
N GLU A 128 -29.72 -21.25 36.10
CA GLU A 128 -30.13 -22.17 35.03
C GLU A 128 -30.04 -21.65 33.56
N SER A 129 -29.85 -20.35 33.34
CA SER A 129 -29.49 -19.79 32.01
C SER A 129 -28.08 -20.18 31.54
N GLN A 130 -27.23 -20.67 32.44
CA GLN A 130 -25.81 -20.97 32.22
C GLN A 130 -25.54 -22.26 31.44
N SER A 131 -26.49 -23.20 31.43
CA SER A 131 -26.38 -24.41 30.60
C SER A 131 -26.43 -24.07 29.10
N CYS A 132 -27.16 -23.02 28.73
CA CYS A 132 -27.46 -22.68 27.35
C CYS A 132 -26.27 -22.01 26.64
N ALA A 133 -25.63 -21.02 27.26
CA ALA A 133 -24.48 -20.35 26.65
C ALA A 133 -23.26 -21.28 26.57
N ARG A 134 -23.05 -22.13 27.57
CA ARG A 134 -22.02 -23.18 27.51
C ARG A 134 -22.36 -24.23 26.45
N SER A 135 -23.65 -24.59 26.30
CA SER A 135 -24.08 -25.49 25.23
C SER A 135 -23.91 -24.86 23.83
N LEU A 136 -24.19 -23.57 23.67
CA LEU A 136 -24.05 -22.89 22.38
C LEU A 136 -22.59 -22.67 21.98
N LEU A 137 -21.76 -22.23 22.93
CA LEU A 137 -20.39 -21.84 22.65
C LEU A 137 -19.42 -23.03 22.69
N MET A 138 -19.74 -24.11 23.42
CA MET A 138 -18.77 -25.17 23.75
C MET A 138 -19.31 -26.61 23.60
N ALA A 139 -20.57 -26.84 23.18
CA ALA A 139 -21.06 -28.23 23.02
C ALA A 139 -20.53 -28.90 21.74
N ASP A 140 -20.34 -28.14 20.67
CA ASP A 140 -20.01 -28.68 19.35
C ASP A 140 -18.51 -28.60 19.05
N ARG A 141 -18.02 -29.56 18.25
CA ARG A 141 -16.64 -29.53 17.71
C ARG A 141 -16.40 -28.28 16.84
N MET A 142 -17.43 -27.78 16.17
CA MET A 142 -17.37 -26.55 15.39
C MET A 142 -18.19 -25.46 16.09
N GLN A 143 -17.50 -24.45 16.61
CA GLN A 143 -18.12 -23.36 17.36
C GLN A 143 -18.48 -22.20 16.42
N ILE A 144 -19.52 -22.38 15.59
CA ILE A 144 -19.88 -21.43 14.51
C ILE A 144 -20.03 -19.99 15.02
N VAL A 145 -20.71 -19.80 16.15
CA VAL A 145 -20.94 -18.46 16.73
C VAL A 145 -19.62 -17.79 17.11
N VAL A 146 -18.69 -18.55 17.70
CA VAL A 146 -17.36 -18.08 18.07
C VAL A 146 -16.55 -17.74 16.82
N ILE A 147 -16.49 -18.64 15.84
CA ILE A 147 -15.75 -18.45 14.58
C ILE A 147 -16.26 -17.21 13.82
N LEU A 148 -17.58 -17.01 13.76
CA LEU A 148 -18.16 -15.82 13.10
C LEU A 148 -17.81 -14.54 13.86
N SER A 149 -17.91 -14.55 15.20
CA SER A 149 -17.54 -13.38 16.01
C SER A 149 -16.06 -13.03 15.86
N GLU A 150 -15.19 -14.04 15.81
CA GLU A 150 -13.76 -13.88 15.59
C GLU A 150 -13.47 -13.35 14.19
N PHE A 151 -14.12 -13.89 13.15
CA PHE A 151 -14.01 -13.39 11.79
C PHE A 151 -14.37 -11.91 11.70
N PHE A 152 -15.48 -11.48 12.30
CA PHE A 152 -15.87 -10.06 12.30
C PHE A 152 -14.86 -9.20 13.05
N ASN A 153 -14.37 -9.66 14.21
CA ASN A 153 -13.38 -8.92 14.98
C ASN A 153 -12.05 -8.79 14.21
N THR A 154 -11.53 -9.88 13.66
CA THR A 154 -10.31 -9.87 12.85
C THR A 154 -10.45 -8.96 11.64
N THR A 155 -11.57 -9.03 10.92
CA THR A 155 -11.85 -8.12 9.79
C THR A 155 -11.83 -6.65 10.24
N TRP A 156 -12.40 -6.36 11.42
CA TRP A 156 -12.43 -5.00 11.97
C TRP A 156 -11.05 -4.47 12.37
N GLN A 157 -10.21 -5.34 12.95
CA GLN A 157 -8.83 -5.02 13.33
C GLN A 157 -7.94 -4.83 12.09
N GLU A 158 -8.02 -5.73 11.10
CA GLU A 158 -7.27 -5.62 9.84
C GLU A 158 -7.64 -4.36 9.06
N ALA A 159 -8.93 -3.98 9.06
CA ALA A 159 -9.41 -2.74 8.46
C ALA A 159 -9.03 -1.47 9.25
N ASN A 160 -8.46 -1.65 10.45
CA ASN A 160 -8.11 -0.61 11.41
C ASN A 160 -9.25 0.40 11.63
N CYS A 161 -10.49 -0.10 11.68
CA CYS A 161 -11.67 0.76 11.75
C CYS A 161 -11.77 1.55 13.07
N ALA A 162 -11.07 1.12 14.12
CA ALA A 162 -10.96 1.86 15.37
C ALA A 162 -10.43 3.29 15.16
N ASN A 163 -9.44 3.47 14.27
CA ASN A 163 -8.86 4.79 13.95
C ASN A 163 -9.83 5.71 13.17
N CYS A 164 -10.86 5.14 12.57
CA CYS A 164 -11.90 5.91 11.89
C CYS A 164 -12.95 6.46 12.87
N LEU A 165 -13.08 5.86 14.07
CA LEU A 165 -14.10 6.16 15.06
C LEU A 165 -13.55 6.96 16.24
N THR A 166 -14.44 7.48 17.07
CA THR A 166 -14.10 8.02 18.39
C THR A 166 -13.82 6.89 19.39
N ASN A 167 -13.22 7.21 20.53
CA ASN A 167 -12.86 6.23 21.58
C ASN A 167 -14.06 5.39 22.08
N ASN A 168 -15.28 5.93 21.99
CA ASN A 168 -16.50 5.23 22.41
C ASN A 168 -17.08 4.36 21.29
N SER A 169 -16.50 4.39 20.09
CA SER A 169 -16.98 3.72 18.87
C SER A 169 -18.39 4.10 18.39
N GLU A 170 -19.03 5.08 19.01
CA GLU A 170 -20.40 5.53 18.71
C GLU A 170 -20.50 6.36 17.43
N GLU A 171 -19.44 7.09 17.11
CA GLU A 171 -19.42 8.06 16.01
C GLU A 171 -18.06 8.07 15.30
N LEU A 172 -18.05 8.57 14.06
CA LEU A 172 -16.84 8.83 13.30
C LEU A 172 -16.00 9.94 13.95
N SER A 173 -14.68 9.81 13.89
CA SER A 173 -13.79 10.86 14.39
C SER A 173 -13.93 12.14 13.56
N ASN A 174 -13.77 13.30 14.21
CA ASN A 174 -13.82 14.61 13.53
C ASN A 174 -12.85 14.69 12.35
N SER A 175 -11.65 14.11 12.49
CA SER A 175 -10.63 14.05 11.44
C SER A 175 -11.09 13.21 10.24
N THR A 176 -11.71 12.06 10.50
CA THR A 176 -12.26 11.19 9.44
C THR A 176 -13.39 11.89 8.69
N VAL A 177 -14.33 12.52 9.42
CA VAL A 177 -15.44 13.26 8.81
C VAL A 177 -14.92 14.40 7.94
N TYR A 178 -13.93 15.16 8.44
CA TYR A 178 -13.31 16.24 7.69
C TYR A 178 -12.62 15.74 6.42
N PHE A 179 -11.87 14.63 6.51
CA PHE A 179 -11.23 14.00 5.35
C PHE A 179 -12.25 13.54 4.30
N LEU A 180 -13.32 12.85 4.72
CA LEU A 180 -14.36 12.36 3.82
C LEU A 180 -15.11 13.50 3.13
N ASN A 181 -15.33 14.62 3.83
CA ASN A 181 -15.93 15.81 3.23
C ASN A 181 -15.02 16.42 2.15
N LEU A 182 -13.72 16.54 2.45
CA LEU A 182 -12.74 17.06 1.47
C LEU A 182 -12.57 16.12 0.26
N PHE A 183 -12.66 14.80 0.49
CA PHE A 183 -12.69 13.79 -0.56
C PHE A 183 -13.91 13.96 -1.46
N ASN A 184 -15.12 14.08 -0.89
CA ASN A 184 -16.35 14.33 -1.65
C ASN A 184 -16.24 15.64 -2.45
N HIS A 185 -15.76 16.72 -1.84
CA HIS A 185 -15.53 17.99 -2.54
C HIS A 185 -14.55 17.84 -3.73
N THR A 186 -13.48 17.07 -3.56
CA THR A 186 -12.50 16.80 -4.61
C THR A 186 -13.11 15.99 -5.76
N LEU A 187 -13.92 14.97 -5.46
CA LEU A 187 -14.64 14.21 -6.47
C LEU A 187 -15.65 15.08 -7.23
N THR A 188 -16.42 15.93 -6.53
CA THR A 188 -17.33 16.88 -7.16
C THR A 188 -16.59 17.85 -8.08
N CYS A 189 -15.39 18.31 -7.67
CA CYS A 189 -14.54 19.12 -8.55
C CYS A 189 -14.13 18.36 -9.81
N PHE A 190 -13.72 17.09 -9.68
CA PHE A 190 -13.38 16.26 -10.83
C PHE A 190 -14.58 16.08 -11.76
N GLU A 191 -15.75 15.72 -11.22
CA GLU A 191 -16.96 15.52 -12.00
C GLU A 191 -17.39 16.78 -12.76
N HIS A 192 -17.40 17.93 -12.08
CA HIS A 192 -17.79 19.20 -12.67
C HIS A 192 -16.91 19.59 -13.86
N ASN A 193 -15.58 19.44 -13.71
CA ASN A 193 -14.62 19.76 -14.77
C ASN A 193 -14.52 18.69 -15.86
N LEU A 194 -15.10 17.50 -15.65
CA LEU A 194 -15.25 16.47 -16.69
C LEU A 194 -16.48 16.71 -17.57
N GLN A 195 -17.61 17.13 -16.98
CA GLN A 195 -18.86 17.38 -17.70
C GLN A 195 -18.73 18.55 -18.68
N GLY A 196 -17.97 19.59 -18.33
CA GLY A 196 -17.67 20.71 -19.25
C GLY A 196 -16.97 20.29 -20.55
N ASN A 197 -16.29 19.14 -20.56
CA ASN A 197 -15.59 18.59 -21.72
C ASN A 197 -16.43 17.55 -22.51
N ALA A 198 -17.62 17.17 -22.04
CA ALA A 198 -18.42 16.13 -22.68
C ALA A 198 -19.08 16.58 -24.00
N HIS A 199 -19.15 17.89 -24.25
CA HIS A 199 -19.76 18.45 -25.47
C HIS A 199 -18.85 18.35 -26.71
N SER A 200 -17.59 17.92 -26.58
CA SER A 200 -16.67 17.65 -27.70
C SER A 200 -16.47 16.15 -27.92
N LEU A 201 -17.50 15.51 -28.46
CA LEU A 201 -17.64 14.06 -28.75
C LEU A 201 -16.58 13.48 -29.72
N LEU A 202 -15.54 14.23 -30.08
CA LEU A 202 -14.53 13.88 -31.09
C LEU A 202 -13.10 14.29 -30.72
N GLN A 203 -12.86 14.84 -29.52
CA GLN A 203 -11.54 15.34 -29.13
C GLN A 203 -10.93 14.48 -28.02
N THR A 204 -9.65 14.14 -28.19
CA THR A 204 -8.76 13.67 -27.13
C THR A 204 -9.10 14.36 -25.82
N LYS A 205 -9.54 13.59 -24.81
CA LYS A 205 -9.98 14.15 -23.51
C LYS A 205 -8.85 14.98 -22.89
N ASN A 206 -8.98 16.29 -22.99
CA ASN A 206 -8.03 17.24 -22.42
C ASN A 206 -8.36 17.42 -20.94
N TYR A 207 -7.71 16.64 -20.08
CA TYR A 207 -7.87 16.75 -18.62
C TYR A 207 -7.13 17.94 -18.00
N SER A 208 -6.52 18.82 -18.82
CA SER A 208 -5.77 19.97 -18.32
C SER A 208 -6.60 20.89 -17.43
N GLU A 209 -7.91 21.01 -17.68
CA GLU A 209 -8.80 21.87 -16.89
C GLU A 209 -9.03 21.29 -15.49
N VAL A 210 -9.27 19.97 -15.41
CA VAL A 210 -9.33 19.23 -14.13
C VAL A 210 -8.04 19.41 -13.33
N CYS A 211 -6.89 19.28 -13.99
CA CYS A 211 -5.59 19.42 -13.34
C CYS A 211 -5.32 20.84 -12.83
N LYS A 212 -5.86 21.88 -13.49
CA LYS A 212 -5.68 23.28 -13.08
C LYS A 212 -6.63 23.64 -11.94
N ASN A 213 -7.92 23.34 -12.11
CA ASN A 213 -8.98 23.81 -11.21
C ASN A 213 -9.04 22.98 -9.93
N CYS A 214 -8.80 21.66 -9.99
CA CYS A 214 -8.87 20.79 -8.83
C CYS A 214 -7.52 20.56 -8.14
N ARG A 215 -6.46 21.26 -8.57
CA ARG A 215 -5.11 21.10 -8.02
C ARG A 215 -5.04 21.40 -6.52
N GLU A 216 -5.68 22.49 -6.11
CA GLU A 216 -5.67 22.93 -4.72
C GLU A 216 -6.43 21.94 -3.85
N ALA A 217 -7.64 21.54 -4.24
CA ALA A 217 -8.44 20.54 -3.54
C ALA A 217 -7.67 19.23 -3.33
N TYR A 218 -7.05 18.71 -4.41
CA TYR A 218 -6.21 17.51 -4.32
C TYR A 218 -5.00 17.70 -3.39
N LYS A 219 -4.32 18.84 -3.46
CA LYS A 219 -3.15 19.14 -2.61
C LYS A 219 -3.55 19.20 -1.14
N THR A 220 -4.66 19.87 -0.82
CA THR A 220 -5.19 19.95 0.56
C THR A 220 -5.55 18.56 1.08
N LEU A 221 -6.23 17.74 0.27
CA LEU A 221 -6.56 16.36 0.63
C LEU A 221 -5.31 15.52 0.89
N SER A 222 -4.31 15.63 0.02
CA SER A 222 -3.04 14.92 0.17
C SER A 222 -2.23 15.38 1.38
N SER A 223 -2.30 16.67 1.72
CA SER A 223 -1.64 17.22 2.91
C SER A 223 -2.29 16.67 4.17
N LEU A 224 -3.63 16.73 4.23
CA LEU A 224 -4.41 16.21 5.36
C LEU A 224 -4.17 14.72 5.58
N TYR A 225 -4.17 13.91 4.51
CA TYR A 225 -3.82 12.49 4.60
C TYR A 225 -2.43 12.28 5.24
N SER A 226 -1.44 13.05 4.82
CA SER A 226 -0.07 12.94 5.32
C SER A 226 0.05 13.38 6.78
N GLU A 227 -0.76 14.35 7.21
CA GLU A 227 -0.86 14.77 8.60
C GLU A 227 -1.51 13.68 9.46
N MET A 228 -2.62 13.10 8.99
CA MET A 228 -3.28 11.98 9.68
C MET A 228 -2.34 10.78 9.84
N GLN A 229 -1.57 10.45 8.81
CA GLN A 229 -0.58 9.37 8.87
C GLN A 229 0.48 9.65 9.94
N LYS A 230 1.04 10.86 9.99
CA LYS A 230 2.02 11.26 11.01
C LYS A 230 1.45 11.25 12.43
N MET A 231 0.20 11.70 12.60
CA MET A 231 -0.45 11.68 13.92
C MET A 231 -0.68 10.25 14.40
N ASN A 232 -1.09 9.35 13.50
CA ASN A 232 -1.27 7.94 13.80
C ASN A 232 0.04 7.26 14.22
N GLU A 233 1.13 7.53 13.51
CA GLU A 233 2.47 7.04 13.84
C GLU A 233 2.91 7.50 15.25
N LEU A 234 2.59 8.75 15.62
CA LEU A 234 2.91 9.30 16.94
C LEU A 234 2.06 8.71 18.07
N GLU A 235 0.76 8.55 17.83
CA GLU A 235 -0.21 8.08 18.82
C GLU A 235 -0.03 6.59 19.15
N ASN A 236 0.12 5.76 18.12
CA ASN A 236 0.15 4.31 18.31
C ASN A 236 1.52 3.78 18.76
N LYS A 237 2.55 4.64 18.90
CA LYS A 237 3.96 4.24 19.10
C LYS A 237 4.39 3.09 18.17
N ALA A 238 3.71 2.99 17.04
CA ALA A 238 3.69 1.78 16.25
C ALA A 238 4.82 1.82 15.24
N GLU A 239 5.21 0.64 14.78
CA GLU A 239 6.27 0.52 13.78
C GLU A 239 5.97 1.38 12.54
N PRO A 240 7.00 1.93 11.90
CA PRO A 240 6.83 2.72 10.68
C PRO A 240 6.10 1.87 9.63
N GLY A 241 4.90 2.31 9.23
CA GLY A 241 4.03 1.57 8.30
C GLY A 241 2.67 1.15 8.86
N THR A 242 2.25 1.65 10.01
CA THR A 242 0.89 1.41 10.52
C THR A 242 -0.15 2.04 9.58
N HIS A 243 -1.06 1.20 9.09
CA HIS A 243 -2.11 1.59 8.16
C HIS A 243 -3.13 2.53 8.81
N LEU A 244 -3.64 3.50 8.05
CA LEU A 244 -4.83 4.26 8.44
C LEU A 244 -6.07 3.36 8.32
N CYS A 245 -7.24 3.85 8.73
CA CYS A 245 -8.46 3.09 8.49
C CYS A 245 -8.72 2.92 6.98
N ILE A 246 -9.22 1.74 6.61
CA ILE A 246 -9.32 1.32 5.20
C ILE A 246 -10.18 2.27 4.34
N ASP A 247 -11.22 2.89 4.91
CA ASP A 247 -12.08 3.86 4.22
C ASP A 247 -11.28 5.09 3.74
N VAL A 248 -10.32 5.56 4.55
CA VAL A 248 -9.45 6.71 4.23
C VAL A 248 -8.37 6.30 3.22
N GLU A 249 -7.76 5.12 3.39
CA GLU A 249 -6.74 4.61 2.48
C GLU A 249 -7.28 4.35 1.07
N ASP A 250 -8.45 3.70 0.95
CA ASP A 250 -9.08 3.42 -0.34
C ASP A 250 -9.49 4.73 -1.04
N ALA A 251 -10.09 5.67 -0.31
CA ALA A 251 -10.45 6.98 -0.85
C ALA A 251 -9.23 7.75 -1.37
N MET A 252 -8.12 7.76 -0.63
CA MET A 252 -6.89 8.41 -1.08
C MET A 252 -6.25 7.67 -2.26
N ASN A 253 -6.26 6.33 -2.25
CA ASN A 253 -5.72 5.52 -3.34
C ASN A 253 -6.51 5.73 -4.66
N ILE A 254 -7.83 5.75 -4.59
CA ILE A 254 -8.71 6.07 -5.72
C ILE A 254 -8.37 7.47 -6.25
N THR A 255 -8.28 8.47 -5.36
CA THR A 255 -7.97 9.85 -5.75
C THR A 255 -6.59 9.96 -6.41
N ARG A 256 -5.56 9.31 -5.85
CA ARG A 256 -4.20 9.27 -6.42
C ARG A 256 -4.19 8.59 -7.79
N LYS A 257 -4.92 7.48 -7.96
CA LYS A 257 -5.04 6.76 -9.24
C LYS A 257 -5.74 7.61 -10.30
N LEU A 258 -6.81 8.32 -9.93
CA LEU A 258 -7.48 9.27 -10.82
C LEU A 258 -6.54 10.40 -11.23
N TRP A 259 -5.90 11.05 -10.26
CA TRP A 259 -5.00 12.18 -10.49
C TRP A 259 -3.78 11.83 -11.35
N SER A 260 -3.09 10.73 -11.03
CA SER A 260 -1.83 10.36 -11.68
C SER A 260 -2.00 9.55 -12.96
N ARG A 261 -2.87 8.54 -12.97
CA ARG A 261 -2.99 7.61 -14.13
C ARG A 261 -4.10 8.02 -15.08
N THR A 262 -5.23 8.48 -14.56
CA THR A 262 -6.41 8.76 -15.40
C THR A 262 -6.32 10.15 -16.02
N PHE A 263 -6.01 11.17 -15.21
CA PHE A 263 -5.90 12.56 -15.67
C PHE A 263 -4.47 12.96 -16.04
N ASN A 264 -3.47 12.19 -15.61
CA ASN A 264 -2.04 12.47 -15.83
C ASN A 264 -1.62 13.89 -15.39
N CYS A 265 -2.17 14.35 -14.26
CA CYS A 265 -1.90 15.67 -13.70
C CYS A 265 -0.58 15.75 -12.91
N SER A 266 0.11 14.62 -12.73
CA SER A 266 1.39 14.58 -12.01
C SER A 266 2.47 15.23 -12.87
N VAL A 267 2.99 16.37 -12.40
CA VAL A 267 4.12 17.06 -13.04
C VAL A 267 5.38 16.65 -12.28
N PRO A 268 6.24 15.77 -12.84
CA PRO A 268 7.54 15.50 -12.24
C PRO A 268 8.40 16.77 -12.31
N CYS A 269 8.99 17.16 -11.18
CA CYS A 269 10.06 18.17 -11.20
C CYS A 269 11.26 17.56 -11.92
N SER A 270 11.73 18.20 -13.00
CA SER A 270 12.92 17.76 -13.71
C SER A 270 14.16 18.40 -13.08
N ASP A 271 14.72 17.73 -12.08
CA ASP A 271 16.03 18.04 -11.51
C ASP A 271 17.16 17.28 -12.23
N THR A 272 16.90 16.83 -13.46
CA THR A 272 17.81 16.00 -14.26
C THR A 272 19.16 16.69 -14.50
N VAL A 273 19.14 17.98 -14.85
CA VAL A 273 20.36 18.76 -15.13
C VAL A 273 21.29 18.86 -13.90
N PRO A 274 20.84 19.34 -12.72
CA PRO A 274 21.72 19.40 -11.56
C PRO A 274 22.17 18.02 -11.06
N VAL A 275 21.30 17.00 -11.14
CA VAL A 275 21.66 15.63 -10.75
C VAL A 275 22.78 15.09 -11.65
N ILE A 276 22.64 15.20 -12.96
CA ILE A 276 23.66 14.74 -13.92
C ILE A 276 24.99 15.47 -13.68
N ALA A 277 24.97 16.80 -13.50
CA ALA A 277 26.17 17.58 -13.27
C ALA A 277 26.93 17.15 -12.00
N VAL A 278 26.22 16.94 -10.89
CA VAL A 278 26.83 16.50 -9.62
C VAL A 278 27.36 15.07 -9.74
N SER A 279 26.60 14.16 -10.35
CA SER A 279 27.04 12.78 -10.56
C SER A 279 28.30 12.69 -11.40
N VAL A 280 28.35 13.43 -12.52
CA VAL A 280 29.52 13.48 -13.40
C VAL A 280 30.73 14.05 -12.68
N PHE A 281 30.57 15.15 -11.93
CA PHE A 281 31.66 15.75 -11.16
C PHE A 281 32.26 14.76 -10.15
N ILE A 282 31.43 14.07 -9.38
CA ILE A 282 31.87 13.07 -8.40
C ILE A 282 32.61 11.92 -9.07
N LEU A 283 32.15 11.44 -10.24
CA LEU A 283 32.81 10.37 -11.00
C LEU A 283 34.17 10.79 -11.58
N PHE A 284 34.39 12.08 -11.85
CA PHE A 284 35.68 12.58 -12.33
C PHE A 284 36.73 12.75 -11.22
N LEU A 285 36.33 12.90 -9.96
CA LEU A 285 37.26 13.10 -8.83
C LEU A 285 38.28 11.93 -8.69
N PRO A 286 37.89 10.64 -8.72
CA PRO A 286 38.85 9.53 -8.71
C PRO A 286 39.82 9.56 -9.88
N VAL A 287 39.36 9.88 -11.09
CA VAL A 287 40.20 9.94 -12.29
C VAL A 287 41.29 11.01 -12.12
N VAL A 288 40.90 12.21 -11.68
CA VAL A 288 41.85 13.30 -11.41
C VAL A 288 42.81 12.92 -10.28
N PHE A 289 42.33 12.25 -9.23
CA PHE A 289 43.16 11.79 -8.11
C PHE A 289 44.22 10.77 -8.56
N TYR A 290 43.85 9.77 -9.36
CA TYR A 290 44.79 8.78 -9.87
C TYR A 290 45.78 9.37 -10.87
N LEU A 291 45.32 10.24 -11.78
CA LEU A 291 46.20 10.93 -12.73
C LEU A 291 47.18 11.87 -12.02
N SER A 292 46.72 12.64 -11.05
CA SER A 292 47.59 13.53 -10.26
C SER A 292 48.59 12.72 -9.43
N SER A 293 48.18 11.61 -8.82
CA SER A 293 49.08 10.70 -8.10
C SER A 293 50.11 10.07 -9.02
N PHE A 294 49.72 9.63 -10.22
CA PHE A 294 50.62 9.08 -11.23
C PHE A 294 51.67 10.11 -11.69
N LEU A 295 51.23 11.34 -12.02
CA LEU A 295 52.13 12.42 -12.43
C LEU A 295 53.06 12.87 -11.29
N HIS A 296 52.60 12.88 -10.04
CA HIS A 296 53.44 13.20 -8.88
C HIS A 296 54.36 12.04 -8.46
N SER A 297 54.09 10.80 -8.87
CA SER A 297 54.84 9.61 -8.44
C SER A 297 56.19 9.44 -9.15
N GLU A 298 56.41 10.11 -10.30
CA GLU A 298 57.65 9.99 -11.08
C GLU A 298 58.44 11.30 -11.07
N GLN A 299 59.32 11.45 -10.06
CA GLN A 299 60.70 11.96 -10.22
C GLN A 299 61.58 11.74 -8.97
N LYS A 300 61.25 10.83 -8.05
CA LYS A 300 62.25 10.28 -7.11
C LYS A 300 63.06 9.20 -7.84
N LYS A 301 63.92 9.61 -8.78
CA LYS A 301 65.07 8.79 -9.17
C LYS A 301 65.76 8.39 -7.86
N ARG A 302 65.62 7.14 -7.43
CA ARG A 302 66.38 6.63 -6.30
C ARG A 302 67.83 6.91 -6.66
N LYS A 303 68.49 7.83 -5.95
CA LYS A 303 69.95 7.94 -6.02
C LYS A 303 70.45 6.60 -5.50
N LEU A 304 70.85 5.72 -6.41
CA LEU A 304 71.64 4.55 -6.07
C LEU A 304 72.92 5.12 -5.45
N ILE A 305 73.01 5.12 -4.12
CA ILE A 305 74.26 5.39 -3.44
C ILE A 305 75.15 4.21 -3.80
N LEU A 306 76.01 4.39 -4.80
CA LEU A 306 77.05 3.42 -5.11
C LEU A 306 77.95 3.31 -3.86
N PRO A 307 78.02 2.13 -3.20
CA PRO A 307 78.86 1.98 -2.03
C PRO A 307 80.32 2.25 -2.41
N LYS A 308 81.01 3.08 -1.63
CA LYS A 308 82.42 3.51 -1.80
C LYS A 308 83.46 2.37 -1.78
N ARG A 309 83.06 1.09 -1.80
CA ARG A 309 83.91 -0.11 -1.76
C ARG A 309 84.38 -0.63 -3.12
N LEU A 310 84.18 0.11 -4.22
CA LEU A 310 84.88 -0.12 -5.49
C LEU A 310 86.07 0.84 -5.69
N LYS A 311 86.60 1.43 -4.60
CA LYS A 311 87.97 1.94 -4.58
C LYS A 311 88.93 0.77 -4.30
N SER A 312 89.95 0.67 -5.15
CA SER A 312 91.12 -0.23 -5.11
C SER A 312 90.90 -1.70 -5.50
N SER A 313 91.02 -1.97 -6.79
CA SER A 313 91.90 -3.04 -7.28
C SER A 313 92.47 -2.61 -8.62
N THR A 314 93.50 -1.77 -8.56
CA THR A 314 94.51 -1.71 -9.62
C THR A 314 95.36 -2.98 -9.49
N SER A 315 95.09 -3.97 -10.33
CA SER A 315 96.02 -5.04 -10.62
C SER A 315 95.99 -5.29 -12.12
N PHE A 316 97.07 -4.85 -12.76
CA PHE A 316 97.57 -5.20 -14.08
C PHE A 316 96.88 -6.39 -14.78
N ALA A 317 96.36 -6.12 -15.99
CA ALA A 317 96.48 -7.03 -17.12
C ALA A 317 96.49 -6.20 -18.41
N ASN A 318 97.70 -6.02 -18.93
CA ASN A 318 98.01 -5.52 -20.26
C ASN A 318 97.47 -6.53 -21.28
N ILE A 319 96.91 -6.08 -22.41
CA ILE A 319 97.02 -6.66 -23.78
C ILE A 319 96.24 -5.71 -24.72
N GLN A 320 96.99 -4.76 -25.26
CA GLN A 320 97.21 -4.52 -26.69
C GLN A 320 96.08 -4.87 -27.68
N GLU A 321 95.47 -3.81 -28.23
CA GLU A 321 95.41 -3.48 -29.67
C GLU A 321 95.59 -4.63 -30.67
N ASN A 322 94.54 -4.95 -31.45
CA ASN A 322 94.63 -4.81 -32.90
C ASN A 322 93.26 -4.78 -33.59
N SER A 323 93.16 -3.87 -34.56
CA SER A 323 92.16 -3.79 -35.62
C SER A 323 92.44 -4.82 -36.72
N ASN A 324 91.39 -5.48 -37.22
CA ASN A 324 91.05 -5.66 -38.64
C ASN A 324 89.71 -6.36 -38.79
#